data_AF-A0A9X2H9N8-F1
#
_entry.id   AF-A0A9X2H9N8-F1
#
_cell.length_a   1.000
_cell.length_b   1.000
_cell.length_c   1.000
_cell.angle_alpha   90.00
_cell.angle_beta   90.00
_cell.angle_gamma   90.00
#
_symmetry.space_group_name_H-M   'P 1'
#
loop_
_entity.id
_entity.type
_entity.pdbx_description
1 polymer ?
#
loop_
_entity_poly.entity_id
_entity_poly.type
_entity_poly.pdbx_seq_one_letter_code
_entity_poly.pdbx_strand_id
1 'polypeptide(L)'
;MLHAHAGPHREAEHRFDRRHRLPRLLSSAVLAAAALTFAPPAAFAQTATTPAAAFADSAWPGLKGDLFGDRQLVEGTDAITLEAPSRATDPAIVPVKLTLDPAKDIRKVTLVIDENPAPVAATFDIAEGSGLTELSTRVRVNAYTDIHAVAEAGDGTLYVTRQYVKAAGGCAAPAAKDAEVAARQMGQMKLRAFAATDIGGTATHEAQLMIRHPNNSGLQKDQVTLLYIPAHFITDLTVERGGERLFSMTGGISISEDPSFRFNYRGDSSVPFHAKATDTEGNVFEKTFAPEQS
;
A
#
# COMPACT_ATOMS: atom_id res chain seq x y z
N MET A 1 8.17 71.18 -17.73
CA MET A 1 9.35 71.06 -16.83
C MET A 1 9.67 69.58 -16.70
N LEU A 2 10.86 69.04 -16.82
CA LEU A 2 12.18 69.46 -17.32
C LEU A 2 13.03 68.16 -17.16
N HIS A 3 13.86 67.78 -18.14
CA HIS A 3 14.98 66.79 -18.11
C HIS A 3 14.63 65.30 -17.89
N ALA A 4 14.99 64.29 -18.69
CA ALA A 4 16.14 63.96 -19.57
C ALA A 4 17.46 63.59 -18.86
N HIS A 5 17.86 62.30 -18.93
CA HIS A 5 19.23 61.74 -19.07
C HIS A 5 19.13 60.20 -19.14
N ALA A 6 19.52 59.47 -20.22
CA ALA A 6 20.85 59.24 -20.82
C ALA A 6 21.86 58.69 -19.78
N GLY A 7 22.57 57.57 -19.94
CA GLY A 7 22.89 56.69 -21.06
C GLY A 7 23.74 55.49 -20.55
N PRO A 8 24.40 54.71 -21.43
CA PRO A 8 24.78 53.31 -21.22
C PRO A 8 26.24 53.09 -20.80
N HIS A 9 26.57 51.89 -20.30
CA HIS A 9 27.96 51.42 -20.19
C HIS A 9 28.22 50.18 -21.06
N ARG A 10 29.25 50.33 -21.89
CA ARG A 10 29.79 49.42 -22.91
C ARG A 10 30.67 48.30 -22.35
N GLU A 11 30.75 47.27 -23.17
CA GLU A 11 31.75 46.22 -23.38
C GLU A 11 33.21 46.56 -23.02
N ALA A 12 33.97 45.52 -22.62
CA ALA A 12 35.31 45.25 -23.17
C ALA A 12 35.74 43.80 -22.88
N GLU A 13 35.80 42.98 -23.94
CA GLU A 13 36.63 41.77 -23.98
C GLU A 13 38.12 42.16 -23.95
N HIS A 14 38.98 41.32 -23.35
CA HIS A 14 40.41 41.36 -23.63
C HIS A 14 40.95 39.94 -23.87
N ARG A 15 41.47 39.77 -25.09
CA ARG A 15 42.08 38.57 -25.65
C ARG A 15 43.62 38.65 -25.52
N PHE A 16 44.25 37.49 -25.70
CA PHE A 16 45.63 37.24 -26.18
C PHE A 16 46.83 37.15 -25.20
N ASP A 17 47.20 35.89 -24.92
CA ASP A 17 48.45 35.18 -25.33
C ASP A 17 49.82 35.89 -25.19
N ARG A 18 50.76 35.22 -24.50
CA ARG A 18 52.17 35.12 -24.95
C ARG A 18 52.98 34.06 -24.20
N ARG A 19 53.46 33.08 -24.97
CA ARG A 19 54.58 32.16 -24.70
C ARG A 19 55.91 32.90 -24.51
N HIS A 20 56.81 32.41 -23.65
CA HIS A 20 58.30 32.42 -23.79
C HIS A 20 58.90 31.53 -22.67
N ARG A 21 59.42 30.32 -22.95
CA ARG A 21 60.79 29.89 -23.31
C ARG A 21 61.88 29.98 -22.21
N LEU A 22 62.48 28.81 -21.97
CA LEU A 22 63.54 28.33 -21.05
C LEU A 22 64.94 29.01 -21.18
N PRO A 23 65.88 28.81 -20.22
CA PRO A 23 66.92 27.74 -20.33
C PRO A 23 67.28 27.06 -18.98
N ARG A 24 67.42 25.72 -18.87
CA ARG A 24 68.59 24.83 -19.09
C ARG A 24 69.85 25.14 -18.27
N LEU A 25 70.23 24.24 -17.34
CA LEU A 25 71.61 23.77 -17.13
C LEU A 25 71.62 22.28 -16.70
N LEU A 26 72.66 21.58 -17.17
CA LEU A 26 72.90 20.14 -17.22
C LEU A 26 73.79 19.64 -16.07
N SER A 27 73.70 18.34 -15.72
CA SER A 27 74.80 17.43 -15.30
C SER A 27 74.19 16.02 -15.09
N SER A 28 74.27 15.08 -16.03
CA SER A 28 75.35 14.10 -16.28
C SER A 28 75.40 12.90 -15.33
N ALA A 29 74.89 11.77 -15.84
CA ALA A 29 75.32 10.37 -15.71
C ALA A 29 75.30 9.67 -14.32
N VAL A 30 74.62 8.52 -14.26
CA VAL A 30 75.22 7.17 -14.16
C VAL A 30 74.13 6.13 -14.44
N LEU A 31 74.41 5.20 -15.36
CA LEU A 31 73.65 4.00 -15.63
C LEU A 31 73.78 3.03 -14.45
N ALA A 32 72.66 2.55 -13.91
CA ALA A 32 72.60 1.27 -13.22
C ALA A 32 71.36 0.52 -13.73
N ALA A 33 71.61 -0.54 -14.50
CA ALA A 33 70.60 -1.47 -14.96
C ALA A 33 70.07 -2.27 -13.76
N ALA A 34 68.83 -1.98 -13.36
CA ALA A 34 68.05 -2.85 -12.49
C ALA A 34 67.02 -3.57 -13.36
N ALA A 35 67.20 -4.89 -13.51
CA ALA A 35 66.23 -5.76 -14.14
C ALA A 35 64.94 -5.75 -13.31
N LEU A 36 63.93 -5.00 -13.74
CA LEU A 36 62.56 -5.19 -13.29
C LEU A 36 61.84 -6.05 -14.30
N THR A 37 61.56 -7.28 -13.88
CA THR A 37 60.61 -8.20 -14.49
C THR A 37 59.33 -7.48 -14.87
N PHE A 38 58.98 -7.53 -16.15
CA PHE A 38 57.70 -7.04 -16.67
C PHE A 38 56.60 -7.99 -16.20
N ALA A 39 56.01 -7.73 -15.03
CA ALA A 39 54.75 -8.35 -14.66
C ALA A 39 53.63 -7.67 -15.47
N PRO A 40 52.72 -8.41 -16.13
CA PRO A 40 51.58 -7.81 -16.79
C PRO A 40 50.75 -7.03 -15.76
N PRO A 41 50.18 -5.86 -16.11
CA PRO A 41 49.31 -5.15 -15.20
C PRO A 41 48.15 -6.08 -14.86
N ALA A 42 48.01 -6.41 -13.58
CA ALA A 42 46.79 -7.00 -13.06
C ALA A 42 45.67 -6.05 -13.44
N ALA A 43 44.83 -6.47 -14.39
CA ALA A 43 43.59 -5.79 -14.68
C ALA A 43 42.80 -5.81 -13.37
N PHE A 44 42.76 -4.67 -12.68
CA PHE A 44 41.75 -4.43 -11.68
C PHE A 44 40.42 -4.47 -12.44
N ALA A 45 39.80 -5.64 -12.43
CA ALA A 45 38.37 -5.74 -12.65
C ALA A 45 37.76 -4.84 -11.58
N GLN A 46 37.39 -3.62 -11.97
CA GLN A 46 36.40 -2.86 -11.24
C GLN A 46 35.15 -3.73 -11.34
N THR A 47 34.96 -4.60 -10.36
CA THR A 47 33.63 -5.09 -10.04
C THR A 47 32.80 -3.83 -9.89
N ALA A 48 31.96 -3.57 -10.90
CA ALA A 48 30.92 -2.60 -10.81
C ALA A 48 30.08 -3.05 -9.62
N THR A 49 30.38 -2.51 -8.44
CA THR A 49 29.45 -2.50 -7.33
C THR A 49 28.34 -1.63 -7.84
N THR A 50 27.35 -2.23 -8.50
CA THR A 50 26.02 -1.66 -8.54
C THR A 50 25.74 -1.25 -7.11
N PRO A 51 25.39 0.02 -6.84
CA PRO A 51 24.77 0.33 -5.58
C PRO A 51 23.44 -0.41 -5.66
N ALA A 52 23.42 -1.65 -5.17
CA ALA A 52 22.23 -2.21 -4.56
C ALA A 52 21.89 -1.17 -3.51
N ALA A 53 20.96 -0.29 -3.86
CA ALA A 53 20.33 0.57 -2.90
C ALA A 53 19.93 -0.36 -1.77
N ALA A 54 20.52 -0.14 -0.59
CA ALA A 54 20.06 -0.73 0.64
C ALA A 54 18.65 -0.20 0.87
N PHE A 55 17.67 -0.80 0.20
CA PHE A 55 16.36 -0.96 0.77
C PHE A 55 16.63 -1.78 2.04
N ALA A 56 16.22 -1.25 3.19
CA ALA A 56 16.21 -2.02 4.42
C ALA A 56 15.66 -3.42 4.11
N ASP A 57 16.29 -4.46 4.67
CA ASP A 57 15.79 -5.83 4.52
C ASP A 57 14.29 -5.80 4.83
N SER A 58 13.45 -6.05 3.81
CA SER A 58 11.99 -6.06 3.97
C SER A 58 11.63 -6.98 5.13
N ALA A 59 10.64 -6.61 5.95
CA ALA A 59 10.15 -7.48 7.02
C ALA A 59 9.52 -8.79 6.49
N TRP A 60 9.22 -8.87 5.19
CA TRP A 60 8.48 -9.98 4.57
C TRP A 60 9.03 -11.38 4.82
N PRO A 61 10.36 -11.68 4.73
CA PRO A 61 10.85 -13.02 4.98
C PRO A 61 10.51 -13.54 6.38
N GLY A 62 10.56 -12.67 7.39
CA GLY A 62 10.15 -13.00 8.77
C GLY A 62 8.63 -13.17 8.86
N LEU A 63 7.88 -12.18 8.39
CA LEU A 63 6.41 -12.20 8.41
C LEU A 63 5.83 -13.41 7.69
N LYS A 64 6.40 -13.79 6.54
CA LYS A 64 5.99 -14.97 5.78
C LYS A 64 6.11 -16.24 6.62
N GLY A 65 7.24 -16.39 7.33
CA GLY A 65 7.46 -17.53 8.23
C GLY A 65 6.49 -17.53 9.41
N ASP A 66 6.28 -16.37 10.03
CA ASP A 66 5.38 -16.25 11.19
C ASP A 66 3.91 -16.51 10.82
N LEU A 67 3.47 -16.06 9.64
CA LEU A 67 2.07 -16.12 9.21
C LEU A 67 1.71 -17.43 8.50
N PHE A 68 2.64 -18.00 7.73
CA PHE A 68 2.34 -19.14 6.85
C PHE A 68 3.25 -20.36 7.10
N GLY A 69 4.22 -20.27 8.01
CA GLY A 69 5.19 -21.32 8.28
C GLY A 69 6.01 -21.68 7.03
N ASP A 70 6.26 -22.98 6.85
CA ASP A 70 7.00 -23.50 5.70
C ASP A 70 6.15 -23.73 4.45
N ARG A 71 4.88 -23.28 4.44
CA ARG A 71 3.98 -23.48 3.29
C ARG A 71 4.55 -22.75 2.06
N GLN A 72 4.50 -23.43 0.91
CA GLN A 72 4.92 -22.83 -0.35
C GLN A 72 3.89 -21.78 -0.79
N LEU A 73 4.38 -20.59 -1.13
CA LEU A 73 3.60 -19.52 -1.74
C LEU A 73 3.89 -19.51 -3.25
N VAL A 74 2.83 -19.63 -4.04
CA VAL A 74 2.87 -19.51 -5.50
C VAL A 74 2.80 -18.03 -5.86
N GLU A 75 3.90 -17.49 -6.37
CA GLU A 75 3.98 -16.10 -6.81
C GLU A 75 3.18 -15.88 -8.11
N GLY A 76 2.47 -14.77 -8.20
CA GLY A 76 1.85 -14.32 -9.46
C GLY A 76 0.46 -13.71 -9.28
N THR A 77 -0.12 -13.28 -10.41
CA THR A 77 -1.43 -12.61 -10.46
C THR A 77 -2.56 -13.52 -10.92
N ASP A 78 -2.26 -14.79 -11.23
CA ASP A 78 -3.22 -15.71 -11.84
C ASP A 78 -4.40 -16.04 -10.92
N ALA A 79 -4.19 -16.04 -9.60
CA ALA A 79 -5.22 -16.38 -8.62
C ALA A 79 -5.78 -15.16 -7.88
N ILE A 80 -4.92 -14.18 -7.62
CA ILE A 80 -5.28 -12.93 -6.97
C ILE A 80 -4.44 -11.80 -7.55
N THR A 81 -5.09 -10.69 -7.90
CA THR A 81 -4.42 -9.45 -8.27
C THR A 81 -4.60 -8.42 -7.16
N LEU A 82 -3.53 -7.67 -6.87
CA LEU A 82 -3.51 -6.59 -5.90
C LEU A 82 -3.23 -5.27 -6.63
N GLU A 83 -4.16 -4.34 -6.54
CA GLU A 83 -4.00 -2.98 -7.06
C GLU A 83 -3.98 -1.99 -5.90
N ALA A 84 -2.92 -1.18 -5.86
CA ALA A 84 -2.75 -0.05 -4.96
C ALA A 84 -1.91 1.02 -5.68
N PRO A 85 -2.03 2.31 -5.32
CA PRO A 85 -1.25 3.36 -5.99
C PRO A 85 0.24 3.21 -5.67
N SER A 86 1.10 3.41 -6.68
CA SER A 86 2.57 3.38 -6.46
C SER A 86 3.07 4.48 -5.52
N ARG A 87 2.30 5.55 -5.35
CA ARG A 87 2.48 6.61 -4.35
C ARG A 87 1.10 7.02 -3.82
N ALA A 88 0.92 6.98 -2.51
CA ALA A 88 -0.31 7.46 -1.90
C ALA A 88 -0.32 8.99 -1.83
N THR A 89 -1.44 9.60 -2.22
CA THR A 89 -1.70 11.03 -1.97
C THR A 89 -1.92 11.28 -0.48
N ASP A 90 -2.64 10.37 0.17
CA ASP A 90 -2.88 10.38 1.61
C ASP A 90 -2.58 8.99 2.18
N PRO A 91 -1.55 8.87 3.05
CA PRO A 91 -1.15 7.59 3.64
C PRO A 91 -2.16 7.01 4.63
N ALA A 92 -3.13 7.80 5.11
CA ALA A 92 -4.17 7.34 6.05
C ALA A 92 -5.32 6.60 5.35
N ILE A 93 -5.46 6.74 4.03
CA ILE A 93 -6.59 6.22 3.23
C ILE A 93 -6.14 5.65 1.89
N VAL A 94 -5.10 4.82 1.89
CA VAL A 94 -4.59 4.17 0.68
C VAL A 94 -5.62 3.15 0.17
N PRO A 95 -6.18 3.31 -1.04
CA PRO A 95 -7.10 2.32 -1.59
C PRO A 95 -6.34 1.07 -2.00
N VAL A 96 -6.90 -0.09 -1.66
CA VAL A 96 -6.43 -1.42 -2.04
C VAL A 96 -7.60 -2.15 -2.67
N LYS A 97 -7.39 -2.70 -3.86
CA LYS A 97 -8.35 -3.55 -4.59
C LYS A 97 -7.73 -4.93 -4.79
N LEU A 98 -8.52 -5.94 -4.47
CA LEU A 98 -8.21 -7.36 -4.62
C LEU A 98 -9.17 -7.93 -5.66
N THR A 99 -8.65 -8.50 -6.73
CA THR A 99 -9.44 -9.22 -7.74
C THR A 99 -9.12 -10.69 -7.65
N LEU A 100 -10.15 -11.53 -7.57
CA LEU A 100 -10.04 -12.96 -7.30
C LEU A 100 -10.40 -13.75 -8.55
N ASP A 101 -9.58 -14.74 -8.91
CA ASP A 101 -9.92 -15.67 -9.98
C ASP A 101 -10.99 -16.65 -9.49
N PRO A 102 -12.22 -16.63 -10.05
CA PRO A 102 -13.27 -17.55 -9.67
C PRO A 102 -12.92 -19.02 -9.93
N ALA A 103 -11.96 -19.33 -10.81
CA ALA A 103 -11.52 -20.70 -11.09
C ALA A 103 -10.61 -21.27 -9.99
N LYS A 104 -10.09 -20.43 -9.09
CA LYS A 104 -9.15 -20.85 -8.03
C LYS A 104 -9.82 -21.16 -6.70
N ASP A 105 -11.13 -20.93 -6.59
CA ASP A 105 -11.90 -21.20 -5.37
C ASP A 105 -11.24 -20.60 -4.11
N ILE A 106 -10.96 -19.29 -4.15
CA ILE A 106 -10.29 -18.60 -3.04
C ILE A 106 -11.22 -18.53 -1.82
N ARG A 107 -10.75 -19.07 -0.69
CA ARG A 107 -11.50 -19.14 0.58
C ARG A 107 -11.00 -18.16 1.63
N LYS A 108 -9.76 -17.71 1.54
CA LYS A 108 -9.21 -16.71 2.46
C LYS A 108 -8.24 -15.79 1.76
N VAL A 109 -8.24 -14.52 2.14
CA VAL A 109 -7.23 -13.54 1.70
C VAL A 109 -6.67 -12.79 2.91
N THR A 110 -5.37 -12.87 3.12
CA THR A 110 -4.65 -12.12 4.15
C THR A 110 -3.90 -10.96 3.49
N LEU A 111 -4.25 -9.73 3.89
CA LEU A 111 -3.60 -8.50 3.45
C LEU A 111 -2.53 -8.10 4.47
N VAL A 112 -1.27 -8.07 4.03
CA VAL A 112 -0.11 -7.77 4.86
C VAL A 112 0.58 -6.51 4.35
N ILE A 113 0.97 -5.63 5.26
CA ILE A 113 1.70 -4.39 4.98
C ILE A 113 2.99 -4.45 5.80
N ASP A 114 4.10 -4.79 5.14
CA ASP A 114 5.31 -5.27 5.81
C ASP A 114 5.81 -4.33 6.92
N GLU A 115 5.87 -3.03 6.62
CA GLU A 115 6.45 -2.02 7.51
C GLU A 115 5.39 -1.29 8.37
N ASN A 116 4.17 -1.85 8.49
CA ASN A 116 3.18 -1.34 9.43
C ASN A 116 3.42 -1.87 10.86
N PRO A 117 3.16 -1.09 11.92
CA PRO A 117 3.26 -1.54 13.31
C PRO A 117 2.41 -2.79 13.63
N ALA A 118 1.30 -2.96 12.92
CA ALA A 118 0.55 -4.21 12.83
C ALA A 118 0.52 -4.65 11.35
N PRO A 119 1.36 -5.62 10.95
CA PRO A 119 1.53 -5.98 9.55
C PRO A 119 0.27 -6.58 8.90
N VAL A 120 -0.46 -7.45 9.60
CA VAL A 120 -1.73 -7.98 9.09
C VAL A 120 -2.79 -6.89 9.17
N ALA A 121 -3.17 -6.34 8.01
CA ALA A 121 -4.15 -5.27 7.93
C ALA A 121 -5.59 -5.81 8.03
N ALA A 122 -5.85 -6.91 7.33
CA ALA A 122 -7.09 -7.65 7.38
C ALA A 122 -6.90 -9.07 6.87
N THR A 123 -7.69 -10.00 7.41
CA THR A 123 -7.94 -11.32 6.82
C THR A 123 -9.40 -11.41 6.44
N PHE A 124 -9.68 -11.80 5.20
CA PHE A 124 -11.02 -12.01 4.70
C PHE A 124 -11.28 -13.50 4.52
N ASP A 125 -12.32 -14.04 5.14
CA ASP A 125 -12.81 -15.39 4.85
C ASP A 125 -13.97 -15.28 3.86
N ILE A 126 -13.86 -15.99 2.76
CA ILE A 126 -14.77 -15.93 1.62
C ILE A 126 -15.58 -17.22 1.61
N ALA A 127 -16.90 -17.08 1.58
CA ALA A 127 -17.76 -18.25 1.61
C ALA A 127 -17.70 -19.01 0.27
N GLU A 128 -17.85 -20.33 0.38
CA GLU A 128 -18.00 -21.22 -0.77
C GLU A 128 -19.14 -20.76 -1.67
N GLY A 129 -18.90 -20.69 -2.98
CA GLY A 129 -19.96 -20.33 -3.93
C GLY A 129 -20.52 -18.91 -3.75
N SER A 130 -19.90 -18.06 -2.92
CA SER A 130 -20.33 -16.68 -2.65
C SER A 130 -20.44 -15.80 -3.89
N GLY A 131 -19.75 -16.18 -4.97
CA GLY A 131 -19.69 -15.41 -6.21
C GLY A 131 -18.86 -14.13 -6.08
N LEU A 132 -18.16 -13.92 -4.96
CA LEU A 132 -17.27 -12.78 -4.75
C LEU A 132 -16.11 -12.82 -5.74
N THR A 133 -15.88 -11.73 -6.46
CA THR A 133 -14.85 -11.63 -7.51
C THR A 133 -13.92 -10.44 -7.31
N GLU A 134 -14.35 -9.45 -6.53
CA GLU A 134 -13.53 -8.30 -6.18
C GLU A 134 -13.84 -7.85 -4.76
N LEU A 135 -12.82 -7.39 -4.05
CA LEU A 135 -12.94 -6.75 -2.75
C LEU A 135 -11.95 -5.59 -2.65
N SER A 136 -12.45 -4.42 -2.29
CA SER A 136 -11.70 -3.18 -2.15
C SER A 136 -11.93 -2.58 -0.78
N THR A 137 -10.87 -2.08 -0.16
CA THR A 137 -10.93 -1.32 1.09
C THR A 137 -9.89 -0.20 1.10
N ARG A 138 -9.83 0.55 2.20
CA ARG A 138 -8.81 1.58 2.43
C ARG A 138 -8.00 1.24 3.66
N VAL A 139 -6.69 1.36 3.54
CA VAL A 139 -5.74 1.05 4.61
C VAL A 139 -4.84 2.24 4.94
N ARG A 140 -4.37 2.26 6.17
CA ARG A 140 -3.30 3.14 6.66
C ARG A 140 -1.96 2.49 6.34
N VAL A 141 -1.04 3.25 5.74
CA VAL A 141 0.32 2.80 5.43
C VAL A 141 1.34 3.68 6.16
N ASN A 142 2.18 3.06 6.98
CA ASN A 142 3.05 3.77 7.91
C ASN A 142 4.44 4.11 7.35
N ALA A 143 4.94 3.31 6.42
CA ALA A 143 6.24 3.50 5.80
C ALA A 143 6.22 3.00 4.35
N TYR A 144 7.26 3.34 3.58
CA TYR A 144 7.41 2.83 2.22
C TYR A 144 7.59 1.32 2.29
N THR A 145 6.68 0.58 1.68
CA THR A 145 6.49 -0.84 1.95
C THR A 145 5.91 -1.54 0.74
N ASP A 146 6.15 -2.85 0.66
CA ASP A 146 5.29 -3.73 -0.09
C ASP A 146 4.00 -3.98 0.69
N ILE A 147 2.89 -4.02 -0.05
CA ILE A 147 1.63 -4.61 0.40
C ILE A 147 1.56 -5.98 -0.25
N HIS A 148 1.40 -7.03 0.53
CA HIS A 148 1.21 -8.40 0.07
C HIS A 148 -0.26 -8.80 0.22
N ALA A 149 -0.80 -9.47 -0.79
CA ALA A 149 -2.07 -10.18 -0.68
C ALA A 149 -1.80 -11.67 -0.84
N VAL A 150 -2.05 -12.44 0.22
CA VAL A 150 -1.91 -13.90 0.21
C VAL A 150 -3.29 -14.53 0.17
N ALA A 151 -3.60 -15.24 -0.92
CA ALA A 151 -4.85 -15.93 -1.13
C ALA A 151 -4.69 -17.44 -0.88
N GLU A 152 -5.56 -18.01 -0.06
CA GLU A 152 -5.66 -19.44 0.20
C GLU A 152 -6.87 -20.02 -0.54
N ALA A 153 -6.62 -20.97 -1.44
CA ALA A 153 -7.65 -21.70 -2.16
C ALA A 153 -8.28 -22.82 -1.32
N GLY A 154 -9.43 -23.34 -1.75
CA GLY A 154 -10.13 -24.44 -1.07
C GLY A 154 -9.32 -25.74 -0.97
N ASP A 155 -8.32 -25.94 -1.84
CA ASP A 155 -7.37 -27.05 -1.79
C ASP A 155 -6.17 -26.81 -0.86
N GLY A 156 -6.09 -25.64 -0.23
CA GLY A 156 -5.00 -25.24 0.65
C GLY A 156 -3.79 -24.64 -0.05
N THR A 157 -3.82 -24.43 -1.37
CA THR A 157 -2.74 -23.72 -2.09
C THR A 157 -2.70 -22.26 -1.68
N LEU A 158 -1.51 -21.74 -1.38
CA LEU A 158 -1.27 -20.32 -1.12
C LEU A 158 -0.73 -19.63 -2.37
N TYR A 159 -1.37 -18.55 -2.78
CA TYR A 159 -0.93 -17.65 -3.83
C TYR A 159 -0.56 -16.31 -3.23
N VAL A 160 0.46 -15.64 -3.76
CA VAL A 160 0.88 -14.32 -3.29
C VAL A 160 1.16 -13.38 -4.44
N THR A 161 0.73 -12.14 -4.25
CA THR A 161 1.06 -11.01 -5.10
C THR A 161 1.42 -9.82 -4.22
N ARG A 162 2.12 -8.84 -4.80
CA ARG A 162 2.56 -7.64 -4.06
C ARG A 162 2.45 -6.38 -4.89
N GLN A 163 2.30 -5.25 -4.19
CA GLN A 163 2.37 -3.92 -4.75
C GLN A 163 3.18 -3.01 -3.81
N TYR A 164 4.27 -2.45 -4.33
CA TYR A 164 5.07 -1.46 -3.60
C TYR A 164 4.36 -0.10 -3.58
N VAL A 165 4.24 0.49 -2.39
CA VAL A 165 3.55 1.77 -2.16
C VAL A 165 4.46 2.76 -1.46
N LYS A 166 4.63 3.95 -2.06
CA LYS A 166 5.31 5.09 -1.43
C LYS A 166 4.31 5.89 -0.61
N ALA A 167 4.19 5.58 0.68
CA ALA A 167 3.33 6.24 1.67
C ALA A 167 4.00 6.23 3.06
N ALA A 168 3.78 7.24 3.91
CA ALA A 168 4.38 7.24 5.25
C ALA A 168 3.51 7.99 6.27
N GLY A 169 3.50 7.51 7.51
CA GLY A 169 2.82 8.16 8.64
C GLY A 169 1.31 7.97 8.73
N GLY A 170 0.69 7.12 7.89
CA GLY A 170 -0.75 6.94 7.84
C GLY A 170 -1.39 6.41 9.14
N CYS A 171 -0.64 5.63 9.91
CA CYS A 171 -1.11 5.10 11.19
C CYS A 171 -1.19 6.18 12.27
N ALA A 172 -0.27 7.15 12.28
CA ALA A 172 -0.26 8.25 13.25
C ALA A 172 -1.00 9.51 12.75
N ALA A 173 -1.49 9.51 11.52
CA ALA A 173 -2.23 10.63 10.93
C ALA A 173 -3.48 10.96 11.75
N PRO A 174 -3.71 12.24 12.11
CA PRO A 174 -4.90 12.67 12.85
C PRO A 174 -6.19 12.25 12.17
N ALA A 175 -7.26 12.09 12.96
CA ALA A 175 -8.61 11.90 12.40
C ALA A 175 -9.01 13.11 11.54
N ALA A 176 -9.73 12.86 10.45
CA ALA A 176 -10.10 13.92 9.51
C ALA A 176 -11.27 14.79 10.01
N LYS A 177 -11.92 14.39 11.10
CA LYS A 177 -13.22 14.92 11.54
C LYS A 177 -13.23 15.37 13.00
N ASP A 178 -14.24 16.19 13.29
CA ASP A 178 -14.62 16.54 14.66
C ASP A 178 -15.02 15.27 15.44
N ALA A 179 -14.37 15.06 16.58
CA ALA A 179 -14.53 13.86 17.41
C ALA A 179 -15.93 13.72 18.00
N GLU A 180 -16.59 14.83 18.35
CA GLU A 180 -17.94 14.79 18.92
C GLU A 180 -18.97 14.38 17.87
N VAL A 181 -18.85 14.92 16.65
CA VAL A 181 -19.69 14.52 15.52
C VAL A 181 -19.45 13.05 15.16
N ALA A 182 -18.18 12.61 15.13
CA ALA A 182 -17.83 11.24 14.83
C ALA A 182 -18.44 10.25 15.85
N ALA A 183 -18.35 10.57 17.15
CA ALA A 183 -18.93 9.76 18.22
C ALA A 183 -20.45 9.60 18.08
N ARG A 184 -21.16 10.67 17.76
CA ARG A 184 -22.64 10.65 17.57
C ARG A 184 -23.08 9.84 16.33
N GLN A 185 -22.20 9.68 15.35
CA GLN A 185 -22.48 8.96 14.12
C GLN A 185 -21.94 7.53 14.10
N MET A 186 -21.19 7.13 15.13
CA MET A 186 -20.59 5.81 15.22
C MET A 186 -21.62 4.70 15.04
N GLY A 187 -21.27 3.68 14.26
CA GLY A 187 -22.13 2.55 13.94
C GLY A 187 -23.13 2.78 12.82
N GLN A 188 -23.31 4.02 12.34
CA GLN A 188 -24.17 4.28 11.19
C GLN A 188 -23.61 3.57 9.94
N MET A 189 -24.42 2.69 9.37
CA MET A 189 -24.08 1.98 8.14
C MET A 189 -24.90 2.41 6.94
N LYS A 190 -24.24 2.46 5.78
CA LYS A 190 -24.85 2.69 4.47
C LYS A 190 -24.30 1.69 3.47
N LEU A 191 -25.18 1.07 2.71
CA LEU A 191 -24.83 0.27 1.54
C LEU A 191 -25.31 1.00 0.29
N ARG A 192 -24.48 1.01 -0.76
CA ARG A 192 -24.83 1.48 -2.10
C ARG A 192 -24.67 0.31 -3.06
N ALA A 193 -25.70 0.01 -3.84
CA ALA A 193 -25.60 -0.92 -4.96
C ALA A 193 -25.35 -0.13 -6.25
N PHE A 194 -24.61 -0.72 -7.18
CA PHE A 194 -24.32 -0.13 -8.50
C PHE A 194 -24.92 -1.00 -9.60
N ALA A 195 -25.11 -0.40 -10.78
CA ALA A 195 -25.66 -1.10 -11.93
C ALA A 195 -24.81 -2.33 -12.28
N ALA A 196 -25.48 -3.44 -12.59
CA ALA A 196 -24.81 -4.66 -13.00
C ALA A 196 -24.08 -4.43 -14.33
N THR A 197 -22.90 -5.04 -14.46
CA THR A 197 -22.24 -5.16 -15.76
C THR A 197 -22.40 -6.60 -16.23
N ASP A 198 -22.90 -6.79 -17.46
CA ASP A 198 -22.95 -8.09 -18.09
C ASP A 198 -21.69 -8.29 -18.93
N ILE A 199 -20.86 -9.25 -18.53
CA ILE A 199 -19.69 -9.69 -19.30
C ILE A 199 -19.89 -11.16 -19.61
N GLY A 200 -20.17 -11.48 -20.87
CA GLY A 200 -20.27 -12.87 -21.33
C GLY A 200 -21.50 -13.65 -20.82
N GLY A 201 -22.60 -12.96 -20.48
CA GLY A 201 -23.86 -13.59 -20.05
C GLY A 201 -23.92 -13.90 -18.55
N THR A 202 -22.96 -13.41 -17.76
CA THR A 202 -22.98 -13.50 -16.30
C THR A 202 -23.02 -12.10 -15.71
N ALA A 203 -24.16 -11.72 -15.13
CA ALA A 203 -24.31 -10.45 -14.45
C ALA A 203 -23.38 -10.39 -13.24
N THR A 204 -22.48 -9.41 -13.25
CA THR A 204 -21.64 -9.04 -12.10
C THR A 204 -22.21 -7.78 -11.49
N HIS A 205 -22.52 -7.86 -10.21
CA HIS A 205 -23.07 -6.76 -9.41
C HIS A 205 -21.98 -6.17 -8.54
N GLU A 206 -22.12 -4.88 -8.25
CA GLU A 206 -21.19 -4.17 -7.39
C GLU A 206 -21.94 -3.53 -6.23
N ALA A 207 -21.36 -3.59 -5.05
CA ALA A 207 -21.87 -2.90 -3.87
C ALA A 207 -20.75 -2.26 -3.06
N GLN A 208 -21.10 -1.24 -2.27
CA GLN A 208 -20.20 -0.56 -1.36
C GLN A 208 -20.86 -0.38 0.00
N LEU A 209 -20.33 -1.08 1.00
CA LEU A 209 -20.63 -0.88 2.41
C LEU A 209 -19.74 0.24 2.97
N MET A 210 -20.34 1.12 3.74
CA MET A 210 -19.67 2.20 4.48
C MET A 210 -20.16 2.16 5.93
N ILE A 211 -19.22 2.20 6.86
CA ILE A 211 -19.48 2.16 8.30
C ILE A 211 -18.83 3.40 8.91
N ARG A 212 -19.62 4.19 9.65
CA ARG A 212 -19.08 5.28 10.46
C ARG A 212 -18.40 4.71 11.68
N HIS A 213 -17.08 4.87 11.76
CA HIS A 213 -16.28 4.38 12.88
C HIS A 213 -14.94 5.13 12.92
N PRO A 214 -14.44 5.54 14.10
CA PRO A 214 -13.19 6.29 14.21
C PRO A 214 -11.99 5.51 13.67
N ASN A 215 -11.94 4.19 13.91
CA ASN A 215 -10.83 3.34 13.48
C ASN A 215 -9.47 3.96 13.85
N ASN A 216 -9.36 4.32 15.13
CA ASN A 216 -8.15 4.85 15.75
C ASN A 216 -7.13 3.72 15.86
N SER A 217 -5.89 3.98 15.44
CA SER A 217 -4.83 2.97 15.42
C SER A 217 -4.14 2.80 16.77
N GLY A 218 -4.35 3.73 17.71
CA GLY A 218 -3.56 3.82 18.94
C GLY A 218 -2.31 4.70 18.82
N LEU A 219 -1.97 5.15 17.61
CA LEU A 219 -0.72 5.87 17.32
C LEU A 219 -0.94 7.36 17.05
N GLN A 220 -2.19 7.78 16.85
CA GLN A 220 -2.53 9.19 16.75
C GLN A 220 -2.35 9.91 18.09
N LYS A 221 -1.99 11.19 18.02
CA LYS A 221 -2.00 12.08 19.19
C LYS A 221 -3.17 13.04 19.13
N ASP A 222 -3.85 13.19 20.26
CA ASP A 222 -4.82 14.24 20.47
C ASP A 222 -4.09 15.59 20.51
N GLN A 223 -4.52 16.54 19.69
CA GLN A 223 -3.80 17.80 19.48
C GLN A 223 -3.93 18.77 20.66
N VAL A 224 -4.86 18.52 21.61
CA VAL A 224 -5.10 19.36 22.78
C VAL A 224 -4.36 18.81 23.99
N THR A 225 -4.59 17.53 24.29
CA THR A 225 -4.01 16.84 25.46
C THR A 225 -2.60 16.34 25.21
N LEU A 226 -2.18 16.21 23.95
CA LEU A 226 -0.91 15.64 23.49
C LEU A 226 -0.69 14.16 23.87
N LEU A 227 -1.73 13.51 24.40
CA LEU A 227 -1.74 12.08 24.72
C LEU A 227 -2.05 11.26 23.46
N TYR A 228 -1.67 9.98 23.49
CA TYR A 228 -2.08 9.03 22.44
C TYR A 228 -3.57 8.77 22.55
N ILE A 229 -4.24 8.79 21.40
CA ILE A 229 -5.63 8.37 21.28
C ILE A 229 -5.64 6.84 21.36
N PRO A 230 -6.41 6.22 22.27
CA PRO A 230 -6.50 4.76 22.37
C PRO A 230 -6.91 4.11 21.04
N ALA A 231 -6.41 2.89 20.80
CA ALA A 231 -6.85 2.10 19.65
C ALA A 231 -8.34 1.78 19.79
N HIS A 232 -9.12 2.11 18.76
CA HIS A 232 -10.56 1.87 18.71
C HIS A 232 -10.97 1.63 17.28
N PHE A 233 -11.09 0.37 16.89
CA PHE A 233 -11.31 -0.04 15.50
C PHE A 233 -12.23 -1.25 15.39
N ILE A 234 -12.83 -1.44 14.21
CA ILE A 234 -13.61 -2.62 13.89
C ILE A 234 -12.69 -3.84 13.80
N THR A 235 -12.90 -4.82 14.68
CA THR A 235 -12.17 -6.10 14.71
C THR A 235 -12.79 -7.10 13.75
N ASP A 236 -14.12 -7.13 13.67
CA ASP A 236 -14.85 -8.15 12.92
C ASP A 236 -15.93 -7.51 12.05
N LEU A 237 -16.09 -8.02 10.83
CA LEU A 237 -17.20 -7.71 9.94
C LEU A 237 -17.70 -9.00 9.29
N THR A 238 -19.01 -9.19 9.24
CA THR A 238 -19.67 -10.21 8.41
C THR A 238 -20.61 -9.51 7.44
N VAL A 239 -20.54 -9.87 6.17
CA VAL A 239 -21.48 -9.45 5.14
C VAL A 239 -22.17 -10.70 4.60
N GLU A 240 -23.49 -10.70 4.67
CA GLU A 240 -24.37 -11.79 4.24
C GLU A 240 -25.36 -11.30 3.19
N ARG A 241 -25.81 -12.23 2.35
CA ARG A 241 -26.86 -12.03 1.35
C ARG A 241 -27.86 -13.17 1.47
N GLY A 242 -29.12 -12.84 1.74
CA GLY A 242 -30.18 -13.86 1.81
C GLY A 242 -30.00 -14.88 2.94
N GLY A 243 -29.26 -14.51 4.00
CA GLY A 243 -28.89 -15.40 5.10
C GLY A 243 -27.65 -16.26 4.85
N GLU A 244 -27.03 -16.17 3.66
CA GLU A 244 -25.77 -16.83 3.35
C GLU A 244 -24.62 -15.83 3.45
N ARG A 245 -23.49 -16.24 4.04
CA ARG A 245 -22.31 -15.39 4.12
C ARG A 245 -21.76 -15.14 2.73
N LEU A 246 -21.44 -13.87 2.44
CA LEU A 246 -20.64 -13.50 1.28
C LEU A 246 -19.16 -13.56 1.65
N PHE A 247 -18.78 -12.78 2.67
CA PHE A 247 -17.46 -12.83 3.30
C PHE A 247 -17.53 -12.36 4.76
N SER A 248 -16.50 -12.67 5.52
CA SER A 248 -16.18 -12.02 6.79
C SER A 248 -14.78 -11.41 6.73
N MET A 249 -14.51 -10.48 7.64
CA MET A 249 -13.20 -9.85 7.83
C MET A 249 -12.85 -9.90 9.32
N THR A 250 -11.62 -10.33 9.62
CA THR A 250 -10.92 -9.96 10.84
C THR A 250 -9.92 -8.86 10.51
N GLY A 251 -10.09 -7.68 11.11
CA GLY A 251 -9.32 -6.47 10.83
C GLY A 251 -8.34 -6.10 11.94
N GLY A 252 -7.44 -5.17 11.62
CA GLY A 252 -6.52 -4.56 12.58
C GLY A 252 -6.53 -3.02 12.51
N ILE A 253 -5.59 -2.42 13.23
CA ILE A 253 -5.38 -0.96 13.29
C ILE A 253 -5.05 -0.31 11.93
N SER A 254 -4.76 -1.12 10.91
CA SER A 254 -4.42 -0.66 9.57
C SER A 254 -5.64 -0.37 8.70
N ILE A 255 -6.87 -0.73 9.10
CA ILE A 255 -8.07 -0.31 8.36
C ILE A 255 -8.36 1.18 8.64
N SER A 256 -8.54 1.96 7.58
CA SER A 256 -8.75 3.42 7.68
C SER A 256 -10.00 3.84 8.47
N GLU A 257 -10.01 5.10 8.91
CA GLU A 257 -11.21 5.78 9.43
C GLU A 257 -12.39 5.66 8.45
N ASP A 258 -13.61 5.55 9.00
CA ASP A 258 -14.83 5.26 8.26
C ASP A 258 -14.67 4.09 7.28
N PRO A 259 -14.48 2.85 7.77
CA PRO A 259 -14.22 1.70 6.93
C PRO A 259 -15.22 1.61 5.77
N SER A 260 -14.68 1.37 4.57
CA SER A 260 -15.49 1.18 3.37
C SER A 260 -15.01 -0.05 2.64
N PHE A 261 -15.95 -0.93 2.34
CA PHE A 261 -15.74 -2.19 1.64
C PHE A 261 -16.56 -2.14 0.35
N ARG A 262 -15.88 -2.07 -0.79
CA ARG A 262 -16.50 -2.17 -2.12
C ARG A 262 -16.21 -3.56 -2.67
N PHE A 263 -17.19 -4.22 -3.28
CA PHE A 263 -17.02 -5.58 -3.72
C PHE A 263 -17.91 -5.91 -4.92
N ASN A 264 -17.40 -6.82 -5.76
CA ASN A 264 -18.12 -7.39 -6.88
C ASN A 264 -18.54 -8.81 -6.56
N TYR A 265 -19.77 -9.16 -6.94
CA TYR A 265 -20.33 -10.48 -6.70
C TYR A 265 -21.22 -10.91 -7.88
N ARG A 266 -21.40 -12.23 -8.02
CA ARG A 266 -22.34 -12.86 -8.95
C ARG A 266 -23.56 -13.36 -8.19
N GLY A 267 -24.71 -13.41 -8.87
CA GLY A 267 -25.96 -13.92 -8.32
C GLY A 267 -27.07 -12.86 -8.30
N ASP A 268 -28.24 -13.24 -7.79
CA ASP A 268 -29.46 -12.41 -7.85
C ASP A 268 -29.33 -11.12 -7.02
N SER A 269 -29.43 -9.93 -7.65
CA SER A 269 -29.37 -8.63 -6.97
C SER A 269 -30.60 -8.29 -6.12
N SER A 270 -31.69 -9.03 -6.25
CA SER A 270 -32.94 -8.81 -5.50
C SER A 270 -32.90 -9.34 -4.06
N VAL A 271 -31.77 -9.92 -3.65
CA VAL A 271 -31.58 -10.47 -2.30
C VAL A 271 -31.02 -9.39 -1.36
N PRO A 272 -31.60 -9.20 -0.15
CA PRO A 272 -31.13 -8.21 0.80
C PRO A 272 -29.74 -8.55 1.35
N PHE A 273 -29.00 -7.50 1.70
CA PHE A 273 -27.74 -7.62 2.44
C PHE A 273 -27.98 -7.52 3.94
N HIS A 274 -27.23 -8.28 4.72
CA HIS A 274 -27.10 -8.05 6.17
C HIS A 274 -25.62 -7.84 6.49
N ALA A 275 -25.29 -6.76 7.19
CA ALA A 275 -23.93 -6.50 7.65
C ALA A 275 -23.92 -6.40 9.17
N LYS A 276 -22.92 -7.03 9.79
CA LYS A 276 -22.67 -6.99 11.23
C LYS A 276 -21.19 -6.72 11.49
N ALA A 277 -20.87 -5.71 12.29
CA ALA A 277 -19.53 -5.34 12.68
C ALA A 277 -19.38 -5.29 14.20
N THR A 278 -18.18 -5.62 14.69
CA THR A 278 -17.81 -5.54 16.11
C THR A 278 -16.51 -4.76 16.25
N ASP A 279 -16.41 -3.92 17.28
CA ASP A 279 -15.21 -3.14 17.57
C ASP A 279 -14.43 -3.66 18.80
N THR A 280 -13.26 -3.07 19.03
CA THR A 280 -12.37 -3.41 20.17
C THR A 280 -12.98 -3.17 21.55
N GLU A 281 -14.08 -2.42 21.66
CA GLU A 281 -14.79 -2.17 22.92
C GLU A 281 -15.98 -3.13 23.11
N GLY A 282 -16.22 -4.02 22.14
CA GLY A 282 -17.32 -4.99 22.15
C GLY A 282 -18.65 -4.40 21.66
N ASN A 283 -18.65 -3.18 21.11
CA ASN A 283 -19.86 -2.63 20.49
C ASN A 283 -20.19 -3.44 19.24
N VAL A 284 -21.49 -3.67 19.03
CA VAL A 284 -22.00 -4.38 17.84
C VAL A 284 -22.86 -3.42 17.03
N PHE A 285 -22.53 -3.33 15.74
CA PHE A 285 -23.27 -2.53 14.77
C PHE A 285 -23.81 -3.47 13.70
N GLU A 286 -25.12 -3.46 13.47
CA GLU A 286 -25.73 -4.34 12.46
C GLU A 286 -26.85 -3.64 11.70
N LYS A 287 -26.99 -4.00 10.42
CA LYS A 287 -28.03 -3.44 9.57
C LYS A 287 -28.35 -4.36 8.40
N THR A 288 -29.64 -4.52 8.14
CA THR A 288 -30.15 -5.12 6.91
C THR A 288 -30.46 -4.04 5.89
N PHE A 289 -30.01 -4.21 4.67
CA PHE A 289 -30.25 -3.33 3.53
C PHE A 289 -31.16 -4.05 2.55
N ALA A 290 -32.35 -3.51 2.36
CA ALA A 290 -33.23 -3.97 1.29
C ALA A 290 -32.54 -3.75 -0.07
N PRO A 291 -32.80 -4.60 -1.07
CA PRO A 291 -32.40 -4.32 -2.44
C PRO A 291 -32.98 -2.97 -2.86
N GLU A 292 -32.19 -2.09 -3.46
CA GLU A 292 -32.76 -0.89 -4.07
C GLU A 292 -33.73 -1.35 -5.17
N GLN A 293 -34.99 -0.93 -5.09
CA GLN A 293 -35.92 -1.10 -6.21
C GLN A 293 -35.45 -0.15 -7.31
N SER A 294 -34.82 -0.73 -8.33
CA SER A 294 -34.41 -0.08 -9.56
C SER A 294 -35.54 0.72 -10.21
#